data_AF-A0A0K1PMY3-F1
#
_entry.id   AF-A0A0K1PMY3-F1
#
_cell.length_a   1.000
_cell.length_b   1.000
_cell.length_c   1.000
_cell.angle_alpha   90.00
_cell.angle_beta   90.00
_cell.angle_gamma   90.00
#
_symmetry.space_group_name_H-M   'P 1'
#
loop_
_entity.id
_entity.type
_entity.pdbx_description
1 polymer ?
#
loop_
_entity_poly.entity_id
_entity_poly.type
_entity_poly.pdbx_seq_one_letter_code
_entity_poly.pdbx_strand_id
1 'polypeptide(L)'
;MVVDGALRVDARRAKVTTLIARLHVRRWSQGPAACAELLEQTKELVDEGDVAFRAELLGFETLVGRTLGDGARYTRALESLRALVRANEHYRARATLEQHDTAPARLRAFPDDELTPLFHSVVSRDVRVLQRLLGLGLLGPVPELLGLTPAKRIIFLTTENAALLEDNGNLHFKPSPPRWCATLLRVLSHGPVSKERIVASLWGLRAYRPERHDPLVRTTIHRLRAFLAPHGDWAFVDDTGPTAAACRSTSSEWRSRPISMRPSWKERRPTSTSMIPSNTRPSPPSSRAATNGKRRSNGCTRG
;
A
#
# COMPACT_ATOMS: atom_id res chain seq x y z
N MET A 1 -28.61 -12.18 40.31
CA MET A 1 -27.28 -12.69 39.91
C MET A 1 -26.98 -12.36 38.43
N VAL A 2 -27.16 -11.09 38.01
CA VAL A 2 -27.03 -10.63 36.60
C VAL A 2 -25.89 -9.60 36.42
N VAL A 3 -25.42 -9.01 37.53
CA VAL A 3 -24.43 -7.91 37.53
C VAL A 3 -23.03 -8.37 37.09
N ASP A 4 -22.65 -9.62 37.36
CA ASP A 4 -21.30 -10.14 37.03
C ASP A 4 -21.11 -10.36 35.52
N GLY A 5 -22.19 -10.57 34.75
CA GLY A 5 -22.14 -10.69 33.29
C GLY A 5 -21.84 -9.37 32.59
N ALA A 6 -22.46 -8.27 33.03
CA ALA A 6 -22.28 -6.95 32.43
C ALA A 6 -20.86 -6.42 32.61
N LEU A 7 -20.30 -6.56 33.83
CA LEU A 7 -18.93 -6.13 34.13
C LEU A 7 -17.88 -6.88 33.30
N ARG A 8 -18.11 -8.17 33.02
CA ARG A 8 -17.23 -8.97 32.15
C ARG A 8 -17.30 -8.54 30.68
N VAL A 9 -18.49 -8.18 30.18
CA VAL A 9 -18.68 -7.68 28.82
C VAL A 9 -17.97 -6.34 28.63
N ASP A 10 -18.09 -5.42 29.60
CA ASP A 10 -17.43 -4.11 29.54
C ASP A 10 -15.91 -4.23 29.60
N ALA A 11 -15.38 -5.10 30.46
CA ALA A 11 -13.94 -5.38 30.52
C ALA A 11 -13.41 -5.97 29.20
N ARG A 12 -14.17 -6.88 28.56
CA ARG A 12 -13.81 -7.44 27.25
C ARG A 12 -13.80 -6.36 26.17
N ARG A 13 -14.84 -5.53 26.07
CA ARG A 13 -14.91 -4.46 25.06
C ARG A 13 -13.79 -3.42 25.24
N ALA A 14 -13.46 -3.07 26.49
CA ALA A 14 -12.33 -2.20 26.79
C ALA A 14 -11.00 -2.81 26.34
N LYS A 15 -10.80 -4.13 26.57
CA LYS A 15 -9.63 -4.87 26.10
C LYS A 15 -9.55 -4.89 24.56
N VAL A 16 -10.64 -5.20 23.86
CA VAL A 16 -10.71 -5.19 22.40
C VAL A 16 -10.39 -3.80 21.85
N THR A 17 -10.97 -2.74 22.41
CA THR A 17 -10.70 -1.36 22.01
C THR A 17 -9.21 -1.03 22.15
N THR A 18 -8.60 -1.43 23.27
CA THR A 18 -7.17 -1.23 23.51
C THR A 18 -6.30 -1.99 22.49
N LEU A 19 -6.68 -3.22 22.15
CA LEU A 19 -5.96 -4.01 21.15
C LEU A 19 -6.10 -3.44 19.74
N ILE A 20 -7.28 -2.93 19.36
CA ILE A 20 -7.49 -2.22 18.09
C ILE A 20 -6.64 -0.94 18.04
N ALA A 21 -6.58 -0.17 19.12
CA ALA A 21 -5.70 0.99 19.19
C ALA A 21 -4.23 0.60 18.99
N ARG A 22 -3.79 -0.51 19.62
CA ARG A 22 -2.45 -1.07 19.41
C ARG A 22 -2.22 -1.56 17.98
N LEU A 23 -3.24 -2.12 17.32
CA LEU A 23 -3.16 -2.50 15.90
C LEU A 23 -2.90 -1.27 15.02
N HIS A 24 -3.60 -0.16 15.24
CA HIS A 24 -3.35 1.09 14.52
C HIS A 24 -1.95 1.65 14.78
N VAL A 25 -1.55 1.74 16.05
CA VAL A 25 -0.20 2.20 16.41
C VAL A 25 0.86 1.32 15.79
N ARG A 26 0.70 -0.01 15.83
CA ARG A 26 1.65 -0.96 15.24
C ARG A 26 1.68 -0.85 13.72
N ARG A 27 0.52 -0.74 13.06
CA ARG A 27 0.43 -0.50 11.62
C ARG A 27 1.18 0.77 11.22
N TRP A 28 1.03 1.85 11.96
CA TRP A 28 1.64 3.12 11.61
C TRP A 28 3.14 3.19 11.91
N SER A 29 3.57 2.58 13.02
CA SER A 29 4.98 2.59 13.42
C SER A 29 5.82 1.53 12.71
N GLN A 30 5.27 0.33 12.52
CA GLN A 30 6.00 -0.85 12.03
C GLN A 30 5.48 -1.34 10.69
N GLY A 31 4.26 -0.97 10.28
CA GLY A 31 3.62 -1.39 9.04
C GLY A 31 2.63 -2.56 9.21
N PRO A 32 1.88 -2.93 8.15
CA PRO A 32 0.76 -3.86 8.28
C PRO A 32 1.15 -5.29 8.67
N ALA A 33 2.28 -5.81 8.20
CA ALA A 33 2.69 -7.20 8.50
C ALA A 33 2.88 -7.45 10.00
N ALA A 34 3.44 -6.48 10.73
CA ALA A 34 3.63 -6.54 12.18
C ALA A 34 2.31 -6.73 12.96
N CYS A 35 1.17 -6.41 12.35
CA CYS A 35 -0.15 -6.54 12.96
C CYS A 35 -0.65 -8.00 13.01
N ALA A 36 -0.06 -8.93 12.27
CA ALA A 36 -0.61 -10.27 12.07
C ALA A 36 -0.90 -11.03 13.39
N GLU A 37 0.08 -11.10 14.29
CA GLU A 37 -0.07 -11.81 15.56
C GLU A 37 -1.10 -11.14 16.48
N LEU A 38 -1.03 -9.82 16.61
CA LEU A 38 -1.96 -9.04 17.44
C LEU A 38 -3.39 -9.09 16.89
N LEU A 39 -3.54 -9.20 15.56
CA LEU A 39 -4.82 -9.34 14.89
C LEU A 39 -5.49 -10.66 15.27
N GLU A 40 -4.77 -11.78 15.24
CA GLU A 40 -5.33 -13.07 15.67
C GLU A 40 -5.74 -13.04 17.16
N GLN A 41 -4.89 -12.51 18.04
CA GLN A 41 -5.22 -12.33 19.47
C GLN A 41 -6.47 -11.47 19.69
N THR A 42 -6.67 -10.46 18.84
CA THR A 42 -7.85 -9.58 18.95
C THR A 42 -9.10 -10.26 18.43
N LYS A 43 -9.01 -11.06 17.35
CA LYS A 43 -10.13 -11.82 16.77
C LYS A 43 -10.72 -12.82 17.77
N GLU A 44 -9.89 -13.47 18.58
CA GLU A 44 -10.33 -14.41 19.63
C GLU A 44 -11.22 -13.76 20.71
N LEU A 45 -11.17 -12.43 20.85
CA LEU A 45 -11.90 -11.68 21.87
C LEU A 45 -13.15 -10.96 21.34
N VAL A 46 -13.39 -11.01 20.03
CA VAL A 46 -14.51 -10.33 19.36
C VAL A 46 -15.61 -11.33 19.03
N ASP A 47 -16.80 -11.10 19.57
CA ASP A 47 -17.96 -11.94 19.29
C ASP A 47 -18.55 -11.64 17.90
N GLU A 48 -19.36 -12.56 17.38
CA GLU A 48 -20.08 -12.36 16.11
C GLU A 48 -21.00 -11.13 16.13
N GLY A 49 -21.56 -10.79 17.29
CA GLY A 49 -22.43 -9.62 17.49
C GLY A 49 -21.70 -8.28 17.54
N ASP A 50 -20.37 -8.27 17.70
CA ASP A 50 -19.56 -7.05 17.77
C ASP A 50 -19.24 -6.50 16.36
N VAL A 51 -20.28 -6.22 15.58
CA VAL A 51 -20.20 -5.88 14.14
C VAL A 51 -19.19 -4.77 13.82
N ALA A 52 -19.12 -3.74 14.67
CA ALA A 52 -18.18 -2.63 14.48
C ALA A 52 -16.71 -3.05 14.64
N PHE A 53 -16.40 -3.88 15.64
CA PHE A 53 -15.05 -4.41 15.83
C PHE A 53 -14.71 -5.41 14.73
N ARG A 54 -15.67 -6.25 14.30
CA ARG A 54 -15.47 -7.16 13.17
C ARG A 54 -15.13 -6.43 11.88
N ALA A 55 -15.85 -5.37 11.54
CA ALA A 55 -15.56 -4.55 10.37
C ALA A 55 -14.13 -4.00 10.41
N GLU A 56 -13.70 -3.49 11.57
CA GLU A 56 -12.35 -2.98 11.77
C GLU A 56 -11.28 -4.08 11.59
N LEU A 57 -11.46 -5.23 12.24
CA LEU A 57 -10.52 -6.35 12.16
C LEU A 57 -10.42 -6.93 10.75
N LEU A 58 -11.54 -7.00 10.01
CA LEU A 58 -11.53 -7.40 8.61
C LEU A 58 -10.73 -6.42 7.73
N GLY A 59 -10.77 -5.12 8.02
CA GLY A 59 -9.92 -4.13 7.35
C GLY A 59 -8.43 -4.30 7.66
N PHE A 60 -8.08 -4.70 8.88
CA PHE A 60 -6.70 -5.13 9.17
C PHE A 60 -6.36 -6.43 8.45
N GLU A 61 -7.30 -7.36 8.33
CA GLU A 61 -7.09 -8.66 7.69
C GLU A 61 -6.83 -8.54 6.18
N THR A 62 -7.51 -7.62 5.49
CA THR A 62 -7.20 -7.29 4.09
C THR A 62 -5.80 -6.69 3.96
N LEU A 63 -5.43 -5.74 4.82
CA LEU A 63 -4.10 -5.11 4.81
C LEU A 63 -2.98 -6.14 5.08
N VAL A 64 -3.14 -6.96 6.11
CA VAL A 64 -2.17 -8.02 6.48
C VAL A 64 -2.07 -9.06 5.37
N GLY A 65 -3.20 -9.59 4.87
CA GLY A 65 -3.21 -10.59 3.81
C GLY A 65 -2.53 -10.11 2.54
N ARG A 66 -2.82 -8.87 2.10
CA ARG A 66 -2.15 -8.24 0.95
C ARG A 66 -0.63 -8.10 1.18
N THR A 67 -0.24 -7.68 2.38
CA THR A 67 1.18 -7.42 2.71
C THR A 67 2.00 -8.70 2.78
N LEU A 68 1.42 -9.77 3.32
CA LEU A 68 2.07 -11.09 3.43
C LEU A 68 1.97 -11.92 2.15
N GLY A 69 1.27 -11.44 1.11
CA GLY A 69 1.01 -12.22 -0.11
C GLY A 69 0.01 -13.37 0.08
N ASP A 70 -0.74 -13.37 1.19
CA ASP A 70 -1.80 -14.34 1.46
C ASP A 70 -3.10 -13.91 0.77
N GLY A 71 -3.21 -14.27 -0.52
CA GLY A 71 -4.37 -13.95 -1.35
C GLY A 71 -5.68 -14.57 -0.85
N ALA A 72 -5.61 -15.73 -0.18
CA ALA A 72 -6.78 -16.40 0.36
C ALA A 72 -7.34 -15.64 1.57
N ARG A 73 -6.47 -15.21 2.48
CA ARG A 73 -6.84 -14.32 3.60
C ARG A 73 -7.41 -13.00 3.10
N TYR A 74 -6.74 -12.35 2.13
CA TYR A 74 -7.21 -11.11 1.53
C TYR A 74 -8.62 -11.24 0.93
N THR A 75 -8.84 -12.28 0.13
CA THR A 75 -10.13 -12.50 -0.56
C THR A 75 -11.25 -12.80 0.43
N ARG A 76 -11.03 -13.68 1.41
CA ARG A 76 -12.03 -13.99 2.45
C ARG A 76 -12.40 -12.76 3.29
N ALA A 77 -11.42 -11.93 3.62
CA ALA A 77 -11.67 -10.70 4.37
C ALA A 77 -12.52 -9.71 3.56
N LEU A 78 -12.24 -9.52 2.27
CA LEU A 78 -13.06 -8.70 1.39
C LEU A 78 -14.49 -9.23 1.21
N GLU A 79 -14.65 -10.54 1.03
CA GLU A 79 -15.98 -11.17 0.92
C GLU A 79 -16.79 -10.98 2.21
N SER A 80 -16.14 -11.12 3.37
CA SER A 80 -16.75 -10.89 4.68
C SER A 80 -17.16 -9.43 4.88
N LEU A 81 -16.33 -8.47 4.45
CA LEU A 81 -16.68 -7.04 4.46
C LEU A 81 -17.90 -6.76 3.57
N ARG A 82 -17.93 -7.32 2.37
CA ARG A 82 -19.08 -7.19 1.45
C ARG A 82 -20.35 -7.79 2.05
N ALA A 83 -20.26 -8.95 2.69
CA ALA A 83 -21.39 -9.56 3.38
C ALA A 83 -21.89 -8.69 4.54
N LEU A 84 -20.97 -8.12 5.32
CA LEU A 84 -21.29 -7.25 6.46
C LEU A 84 -21.95 -5.94 6.02
N VAL A 85 -21.51 -5.33 4.92
CA VAL A 85 -22.18 -4.16 4.31
C VAL A 85 -23.59 -4.50 3.83
N ARG A 86 -23.77 -5.66 3.15
CA ARG A 86 -25.10 -6.08 2.69
C ARG A 86 -26.09 -6.33 3.83
N ALA A 87 -25.61 -6.85 4.96
CA ALA A 87 -26.46 -7.20 6.09
C ALA A 87 -26.83 -5.98 6.96
N ASN A 88 -25.91 -5.04 7.16
CA ASN A 88 -26.03 -4.03 8.22
C ASN A 88 -25.80 -2.58 7.77
N GLU A 89 -25.56 -2.35 6.47
CA GLU A 89 -25.15 -1.03 5.93
C GLU A 89 -23.98 -0.37 6.71
N HIS A 90 -23.11 -1.20 7.30
CA HIS A 90 -22.18 -0.73 8.31
C HIS A 90 -21.13 0.22 7.70
N TYR A 91 -21.15 1.48 8.12
CA TYR A 91 -20.34 2.55 7.54
C TYR A 91 -18.83 2.24 7.52
N ARG A 92 -18.27 1.61 8.56
CA ARG A 92 -16.84 1.25 8.59
C ARG A 92 -16.47 0.23 7.53
N ALA A 93 -17.29 -0.81 7.36
CA ALA A 93 -17.00 -1.84 6.36
C ALA A 93 -17.12 -1.28 4.94
N ARG A 94 -18.08 -0.37 4.72
CA ARG A 94 -18.19 0.37 3.47
C ARG A 94 -16.96 1.25 3.22
N ALA A 95 -16.53 2.03 4.22
CA ALA A 95 -15.32 2.86 4.10
C ALA A 95 -14.06 2.04 3.80
N THR A 96 -13.90 0.88 4.45
CA THR A 96 -12.79 -0.06 4.15
C THR A 96 -12.88 -0.59 2.73
N LEU A 97 -14.07 -0.97 2.25
CA LEU A 97 -14.24 -1.41 0.85
C LEU A 97 -13.93 -0.28 -0.13
N GLU A 98 -14.38 0.95 0.14
CA GLU A 98 -14.09 2.13 -0.69
C GLU A 98 -12.59 2.47 -0.73
N GLN A 99 -11.81 2.15 0.31
CA GLN A 99 -10.34 2.28 0.28
C GLN A 99 -9.66 1.24 -0.61
N HIS A 100 -10.28 0.07 -0.78
CA HIS A 100 -9.74 -1.02 -1.60
C HIS A 100 -10.29 -1.02 -3.03
N ASP A 101 -11.50 -0.50 -3.24
CA ASP A 101 -12.07 -0.26 -4.55
C ASP A 101 -11.47 1.04 -5.11
N THR A 102 -10.99 0.99 -6.34
CA THR A 102 -10.23 2.06 -7.02
C THR A 102 -10.97 3.39 -7.24
N ALA A 103 -12.15 3.58 -6.65
CA ALA A 103 -12.96 4.77 -6.82
C ALA A 103 -12.63 5.81 -5.73
N PRO A 104 -12.23 7.04 -6.10
CA PRO A 104 -11.88 8.07 -5.12
C PRO A 104 -13.15 8.57 -4.40
N ALA A 105 -13.44 8.04 -3.22
CA ALA A 105 -14.46 8.57 -2.33
C ALA A 105 -13.94 9.81 -1.59
N ARG A 106 -14.72 10.91 -1.62
CA ARG A 106 -14.43 12.15 -0.89
C ARG A 106 -14.79 11.97 0.59
N LEU A 107 -13.82 11.58 1.42
CA LEU A 107 -13.98 11.63 2.87
C LEU A 107 -13.90 13.09 3.35
N ARG A 108 -14.87 13.54 4.16
CA ARG A 108 -14.82 14.85 4.83
C ARG A 108 -13.97 14.72 6.09
N ALA A 109 -12.86 15.44 6.16
CA ALA A 109 -12.04 15.55 7.37
C ALA A 109 -12.77 16.38 8.44
N PHE A 110 -12.67 15.98 9.70
CA PHE A 110 -13.10 16.81 10.83
C PHE A 110 -12.08 17.95 11.06
N PRO A 111 -12.51 19.12 11.56
CA PRO A 111 -11.63 20.28 11.75
C PRO A 111 -10.46 20.04 12.71
N ASP A 112 -10.59 19.12 13.67
CA ASP A 112 -9.53 18.77 14.63
C ASP A 112 -8.67 17.58 14.19
N ASP A 113 -8.88 17.08 12.98
CA ASP A 113 -8.19 15.88 12.49
C ASP A 113 -6.90 16.26 11.74
N GLU A 114 -5.78 16.23 12.45
CA GLU A 114 -4.47 16.49 11.85
C GLU A 114 -3.95 15.33 10.98
N LEU A 115 -4.48 14.11 11.17
CA LEU A 115 -3.98 12.90 10.51
C LEU A 115 -4.69 12.62 9.19
N THR A 116 -5.99 12.86 9.09
CA THR A 116 -6.75 12.62 7.86
C THR A 116 -6.22 13.40 6.66
N PRO A 117 -5.87 14.71 6.76
CA PRO A 117 -5.22 15.43 5.66
C PRO A 117 -3.88 14.80 5.26
N LEU A 118 -3.09 14.34 6.23
CA LEU A 118 -1.83 13.64 5.95
C LEU A 118 -2.04 12.33 5.20
N PHE A 119 -3.01 11.52 5.62
CA PHE A 119 -3.32 10.27 4.94
C PHE A 119 -3.94 10.50 3.56
N HIS A 120 -4.73 11.55 3.38
CA HIS A 120 -5.21 11.94 2.06
C HIS A 120 -4.03 12.31 1.14
N SER A 121 -3.05 13.05 1.66
CA SER A 121 -1.81 13.34 0.93
C SER A 121 -1.02 12.07 0.58
N VAL A 122 -1.02 11.05 1.45
CA VAL A 122 -0.43 9.73 1.14
C VAL A 122 -1.15 9.05 -0.02
N VAL A 123 -2.49 9.02 0.02
CA VAL A 123 -3.32 8.45 -1.05
C VAL A 123 -3.10 9.18 -2.38
N SER A 124 -2.99 10.51 -2.34
CA SER A 124 -2.66 11.32 -3.52
C SER A 124 -1.18 11.32 -3.90
N ARG A 125 -0.34 10.56 -3.18
CA ARG A 125 1.11 10.45 -3.39
C ARG A 125 1.87 11.79 -3.35
N ASP A 126 1.44 12.71 -2.48
CA ASP A 126 2.10 14.00 -2.29
C ASP A 126 3.35 13.85 -1.41
N VAL A 127 4.51 13.71 -2.04
CA VAL A 127 5.80 13.49 -1.35
C VAL A 127 6.19 14.61 -0.38
N ARG A 128 5.56 15.79 -0.44
CA ARG A 128 5.84 16.90 0.49
C ARG A 128 5.51 16.57 1.94
N VAL A 129 4.62 15.59 2.17
CA VAL A 129 4.27 15.16 3.54
C VAL A 129 5.28 14.20 4.16
N LEU A 130 6.26 13.72 3.39
CA LEU A 130 7.24 12.73 3.86
C LEU A 130 7.97 13.16 5.13
N GLN A 131 8.50 14.39 5.17
CA GLN A 131 9.20 14.90 6.34
C GLN A 131 8.29 14.93 7.58
N ARG A 132 7.01 15.29 7.41
CA ARG A 132 6.03 15.29 8.50
C ARG A 132 5.70 13.88 8.97
N LEU A 133 5.56 12.91 8.05
CA LEU A 133 5.36 11.50 8.40
C LEU A 133 6.53 10.96 9.22
N LEU A 134 7.78 11.22 8.79
CA LEU A 134 8.97 10.79 9.52
C LEU A 134 9.07 11.47 10.89
N GLY A 135 8.80 12.78 10.96
CA GLY A 135 8.80 13.54 12.21
C GLY A 135 7.77 13.03 13.23
N LEU A 136 6.63 12.52 12.75
CA LEU A 136 5.60 11.88 13.57
C LEU A 136 5.85 10.38 13.84
N GLY A 137 6.92 9.80 13.29
CA GLY A 137 7.20 8.36 13.40
C GLY A 137 6.20 7.46 12.65
N LEU A 138 5.45 8.03 11.70
CA LEU A 138 4.50 7.30 10.85
C LEU A 138 5.25 6.69 9.67
N LEU A 139 5.93 5.57 9.91
CA LEU A 139 6.74 4.88 8.90
C LEU A 139 5.88 4.09 7.92
N GLY A 140 4.81 3.45 8.39
CA GLY A 140 3.91 2.59 7.62
C GLY A 140 3.42 3.21 6.29
N PRO A 141 2.98 4.48 6.29
CA PRO A 141 2.56 5.17 5.07
C PRO A 141 3.69 5.52 4.09
N VAL A 142 4.96 5.45 4.48
CA VAL A 142 6.07 5.92 3.63
C VAL A 142 6.23 5.07 2.35
N PRO A 143 6.28 3.71 2.40
CA PRO A 143 6.29 2.92 1.17
C PRO A 143 5.05 3.13 0.31
N GLU A 144 3.87 3.30 0.92
CA GLU A 144 2.60 3.53 0.20
C GLU A 144 2.60 4.88 -0.53
N LEU A 145 3.09 5.93 0.13
CA LEU A 145 3.31 7.26 -0.46
C LEU A 145 4.22 7.17 -1.70
N LEU A 146 5.25 6.32 -1.62
CA LEU A 146 6.19 6.06 -2.71
C LEU A 146 5.62 5.09 -3.78
N GLY A 147 4.39 4.60 -3.61
CA GLY A 147 3.75 3.65 -4.51
C GLY A 147 4.39 2.26 -4.51
N LEU A 148 5.11 1.92 -3.44
CA LEU A 148 5.81 0.65 -3.28
C LEU A 148 4.88 -0.37 -2.62
N THR A 149 4.90 -1.60 -3.14
CA THR A 149 4.28 -2.75 -2.46
C THR A 149 5.17 -3.21 -1.30
N PRO A 150 4.65 -4.00 -0.36
CA PRO A 150 5.50 -4.65 0.64
C PRO A 150 6.58 -5.54 0.02
N ALA A 151 7.85 -5.42 0.44
CA ALA A 151 8.94 -6.33 0.06
C ALA A 151 10.15 -6.22 1.01
N LYS A 152 11.21 -7.00 0.75
CA LYS A 152 12.51 -6.89 1.40
C LYS A 152 13.40 -5.87 0.67
N ARG A 153 13.59 -4.67 1.23
CA ARG A 153 14.35 -3.57 0.58
C ARG A 153 14.93 -2.55 1.57
N ILE A 154 15.84 -1.71 1.08
CA ILE A 154 16.37 -0.54 1.79
C ILE A 154 16.06 0.71 0.96
N ILE A 155 15.36 1.68 1.56
CA ILE A 155 14.98 2.93 0.94
C ILE A 155 15.85 4.05 1.52
N PHE A 156 16.66 4.69 0.69
CA PHE A 156 17.43 5.87 1.08
C PHE A 156 16.63 7.14 0.80
N LEU A 157 16.36 7.89 1.87
CA LEU A 157 15.68 9.17 1.84
C LEU A 157 16.74 10.26 1.91
N THR A 158 17.26 10.64 0.75
CA THR A 158 18.43 11.54 0.64
C THR A 158 18.17 12.91 1.24
N THR A 159 16.99 13.49 1.00
CA THR A 159 16.61 14.82 1.51
C THR A 159 16.54 14.82 3.04
N GLU A 160 16.05 13.73 3.61
CA GLU A 160 15.85 13.54 5.04
C GLU A 160 17.08 12.94 5.73
N ASN A 161 18.15 12.64 4.97
CA ASN A 161 19.35 11.95 5.43
C ASN A 161 19.02 10.72 6.30
N ALA A 162 18.16 9.86 5.78
CA ALA A 162 17.67 8.68 6.50
C ALA A 162 17.66 7.43 5.61
N ALA A 163 17.67 6.26 6.23
CA ALA A 163 17.38 5.00 5.57
C ALA A 163 16.19 4.32 6.26
N LEU A 164 15.31 3.73 5.45
CA LEU A 164 14.21 2.91 5.90
C LEU A 164 14.47 1.47 5.44
N LEU A 165 14.57 0.55 6.39
CA LEU A 165 14.70 -0.88 6.12
C LEU A 165 13.31 -1.47 6.16
N GLU A 166 12.90 -2.11 5.07
CA GLU A 166 11.61 -2.74 4.94
C GLU A 166 11.77 -4.24 4.77
N ASP A 167 11.20 -5.01 5.71
CA ASP A 167 11.10 -6.46 5.64
C ASP A 167 9.64 -6.87 5.49
N ASN A 168 9.17 -6.99 4.24
CA ASN A 168 7.81 -7.41 3.92
C ASN A 168 6.75 -6.59 4.65
N GLY A 169 6.93 -5.27 4.67
CA GLY A 169 6.06 -4.33 5.37
C GLY A 169 6.40 -4.10 6.83
N ASN A 170 7.44 -4.73 7.40
CA ASN A 170 8.02 -4.34 8.68
C ASN A 170 9.08 -3.25 8.48
N LEU A 171 8.93 -2.10 9.13
CA LEU A 171 9.76 -0.93 8.86
C LEU A 171 10.68 -0.58 10.03
N HIS A 172 11.96 -0.33 9.72
CA HIS A 172 12.94 0.18 10.67
C HIS A 172 13.58 1.46 10.14
N PHE A 173 13.41 2.55 10.89
CA PHE A 173 14.03 3.83 10.58
C PHE A 173 15.47 3.90 11.10
N LYS A 174 16.37 4.38 10.24
CA LYS A 174 17.79 4.59 10.54
C LYS A 174 18.17 6.02 10.18
N PRO A 175 18.26 6.94 11.16
CA PRO A 175 18.69 8.30 10.90
C PRO A 175 20.18 8.32 10.56
N SER A 176 20.59 9.28 9.72
CA SER A 176 22.00 9.58 9.42
C SER A 176 22.82 8.35 9.00
N PRO A 177 22.46 7.66 7.90
CA PRO A 177 23.24 6.55 7.38
C PRO A 177 24.69 7.00 7.10
N PRO A 178 25.70 6.16 7.37
CA PRO A 178 27.07 6.47 6.97
C PRO A 178 27.16 6.75 5.47
N ARG A 179 27.94 7.75 5.06
CA ARG A 179 28.03 8.17 3.64
C ARG A 179 28.43 7.04 2.69
N TRP A 180 29.24 6.10 3.16
CA TRP A 180 29.68 4.92 2.39
C TRP A 180 28.59 3.84 2.26
N CYS A 181 27.53 3.89 3.08
CA CYS A 181 26.51 2.83 3.18
C CYS A 181 25.75 2.63 1.88
N ALA A 182 25.19 3.70 1.31
CA ALA A 182 24.45 3.63 0.05
C ALA A 182 25.31 3.12 -1.11
N THR A 183 26.56 3.60 -1.21
CA THR A 183 27.52 3.15 -2.22
C THR A 183 27.86 1.67 -2.05
N LEU A 184 28.16 1.23 -0.81
CA LEU A 184 28.48 -0.15 -0.54
C LEU A 184 27.29 -1.08 -0.85
N LEU A 185 26.08 -0.74 -0.41
CA LEU A 185 24.89 -1.55 -0.70
C LEU A 185 24.58 -1.64 -2.19
N ARG A 186 24.81 -0.55 -2.94
CA ARG A 186 24.71 -0.56 -4.41
C ARG A 186 25.78 -1.45 -5.06
N VAL A 187 26.97 -1.53 -4.48
CA VAL A 187 28.00 -2.46 -4.98
C VAL A 187 27.56 -3.91 -4.73
N LEU A 188 27.14 -4.21 -3.50
CA LEU A 188 26.72 -5.56 -3.07
C LEU A 188 25.41 -6.04 -3.70
N SER A 189 24.56 -5.15 -4.21
CA SER A 189 23.29 -5.53 -4.84
C SER A 189 23.43 -6.28 -6.17
N HIS A 190 24.60 -6.21 -6.80
CA HIS A 190 24.83 -6.81 -8.12
C HIS A 190 25.31 -8.26 -8.04
N GLY A 191 25.31 -8.86 -6.84
CA GLY A 191 25.83 -10.21 -6.57
C GLY A 191 27.16 -10.17 -5.82
N PRO A 192 27.87 -11.31 -5.76
CA PRO A 192 29.17 -11.39 -5.10
C PRO A 192 30.17 -10.42 -5.70
N VAL A 193 30.90 -9.70 -4.83
CA VAL A 193 31.85 -8.67 -5.23
C VAL A 193 33.24 -8.95 -4.67
N SER A 194 34.28 -8.78 -5.49
CA SER A 194 35.66 -8.84 -4.99
C SER A 194 35.97 -7.70 -4.02
N LYS A 195 36.86 -7.96 -3.05
CA LYS A 195 37.35 -6.92 -2.12
C LYS A 195 37.98 -5.73 -2.86
N GLU A 196 38.66 -6.00 -3.98
CA GLU A 196 39.21 -4.97 -4.87
C GLU A 196 38.13 -4.04 -5.43
N ARG A 197 37.02 -4.58 -5.92
CA ARG A 197 35.91 -3.76 -6.47
C ARG A 197 35.22 -2.95 -5.38
N ILE A 198 35.07 -3.49 -4.17
CA ILE A 198 34.60 -2.73 -3.00
C ILE A 198 35.55 -1.56 -2.74
N VAL A 199 36.86 -1.83 -2.75
CA VAL A 199 37.87 -0.83 -2.45
C VAL A 199 37.91 0.30 -3.49
N ALA A 200 37.86 -0.05 -4.76
CA ALA A 200 37.79 0.89 -5.86
C ALA A 200 36.52 1.75 -5.79
N SER A 201 35.37 1.15 -5.45
CA SER A 201 34.08 1.85 -5.41
C SER A 201 33.91 2.77 -4.21
N LEU A 202 34.42 2.39 -3.03
CA LEU A 202 34.27 3.18 -1.80
C LEU A 202 35.35 4.23 -1.60
N TRP A 203 36.60 3.90 -1.93
CA TRP A 203 37.75 4.76 -1.66
C TRP A 203 38.46 5.27 -2.92
N GLY A 204 38.02 4.88 -4.12
CA GLY A 204 38.60 5.36 -5.38
C GLY A 204 40.04 4.89 -5.62
N LEU A 205 40.49 3.82 -4.94
CA LEU A 205 41.86 3.35 -5.04
C LEU A 205 42.06 2.52 -6.30
N ARG A 206 43.13 2.82 -7.04
CA ARG A 206 43.48 2.14 -8.31
C ARG A 206 44.22 0.81 -8.12
N ALA A 207 44.84 0.62 -6.97
CA ALA A 207 45.62 -0.58 -6.66
C ALA A 207 45.15 -1.16 -5.34
N TYR A 208 44.77 -2.43 -5.36
CA TYR A 208 44.40 -3.17 -4.16
C TYR A 208 45.64 -3.83 -3.53
N ARG A 209 45.77 -3.70 -2.20
CA ARG A 209 46.85 -4.28 -1.40
C ARG A 209 46.22 -5.02 -0.21
N PRO A 210 46.18 -6.35 -0.21
CA PRO A 210 45.47 -7.13 0.82
C PRO A 210 45.88 -6.76 2.25
N GLU A 211 47.18 -6.57 2.50
CA GLU A 211 47.74 -6.31 3.83
C GLU A 211 47.21 -5.01 4.44
N ARG A 212 46.82 -4.04 3.60
CA ARG A 212 46.31 -2.73 4.02
C ARG A 212 44.79 -2.64 3.93
N HIS A 213 44.18 -3.26 2.92
CA HIS A 213 42.79 -3.03 2.58
C HIS A 213 41.84 -4.08 3.18
N ASP A 214 42.30 -5.29 3.47
CA ASP A 214 41.43 -6.33 4.04
C ASP A 214 40.85 -5.97 5.41
N PRO A 215 41.64 -5.44 6.36
CA PRO A 215 41.10 -4.98 7.63
C PRO A 215 40.04 -3.89 7.44
N LEU A 216 40.21 -3.00 6.46
CA LEU A 216 39.30 -1.91 6.15
C LEU A 216 37.97 -2.42 5.57
N VAL A 217 38.03 -3.34 4.62
CA VAL A 217 36.84 -3.98 4.03
C VAL A 217 36.08 -4.74 5.12
N ARG A 218 36.78 -5.56 5.91
CA ARG A 218 36.18 -6.34 7.01
C ARG A 218 35.47 -5.43 8.02
N THR A 219 36.12 -4.34 8.42
CA THR A 219 35.56 -3.36 9.37
C THR A 219 34.34 -2.66 8.77
N THR A 220 34.39 -2.29 7.50
CA THR A 220 33.27 -1.62 6.82
C THR A 220 32.06 -2.55 6.69
N ILE A 221 32.27 -3.82 6.32
CA ILE A 221 31.20 -4.83 6.27
C ILE A 221 30.61 -5.07 7.67
N HIS A 222 31.46 -5.18 8.70
CA HIS A 222 30.98 -5.32 10.07
C HIS A 222 30.11 -4.12 10.51
N ARG A 223 30.57 -2.89 10.22
CA ARG A 223 29.80 -1.66 10.48
C ARG A 223 28.50 -1.61 9.68
N LEU A 224 28.49 -2.12 8.45
CA LEU A 224 27.28 -2.21 7.65
C LEU A 224 26.26 -3.14 8.33
N ARG A 225 26.66 -4.33 8.76
CA ARG A 225 25.78 -5.26 9.47
C ARG A 225 25.22 -4.65 10.75
N ALA A 226 26.04 -3.96 11.52
CA ALA A 226 25.61 -3.25 12.73
C ALA A 226 24.59 -2.15 12.41
N PHE A 227 24.84 -1.36 11.35
CA PHE A 227 23.88 -0.35 10.88
C PHE A 227 22.55 -0.97 10.47
N LEU A 228 22.59 -2.11 9.78
CA LEU A 228 21.41 -2.82 9.30
C LEU A 228 20.64 -3.59 10.38
N ALA A 229 21.18 -3.76 11.60
CA ALA A 229 20.52 -4.50 12.68
C ALA A 229 19.04 -4.06 12.88
N PRO A 230 18.08 -4.98 13.01
CA PRO A 230 18.26 -6.43 13.19
C PRO A 230 18.59 -7.21 11.91
N HIS A 231 18.48 -6.57 10.74
CA HIS A 231 18.64 -7.15 9.40
C HIS A 231 20.11 -7.25 8.93
N GLY A 232 21.03 -7.51 9.86
CA GLY A 232 22.46 -7.59 9.56
C GLY A 232 22.81 -8.77 8.64
N ASP A 233 21.98 -9.80 8.63
CA ASP A 233 22.03 -10.98 7.76
C ASP A 233 21.82 -10.65 6.27
N TRP A 234 21.24 -9.48 5.95
CA TRP A 234 21.04 -9.06 4.56
C TRP A 234 22.35 -8.81 3.82
N ALA A 235 23.45 -8.57 4.55
CA ALA A 235 24.80 -8.45 4.03
C ALA A 235 25.65 -9.64 4.49
N PHE A 236 25.78 -10.67 3.66
CA PHE A 236 26.57 -11.87 3.96
C PHE A 236 27.83 -11.95 3.10
N VAL A 237 28.74 -12.84 3.52
CA VAL A 237 29.98 -13.14 2.80
C VAL A 237 29.89 -14.61 2.46
N ASP A 238 29.94 -14.94 1.17
CA ASP A 238 30.06 -16.30 0.67
C ASP A 238 31.51 -16.59 0.26
N ASP A 239 31.78 -17.81 -0.22
CA ASP A 239 33.12 -18.24 -0.65
C ASP A 239 33.64 -17.45 -1.87
N THR A 240 32.75 -16.74 -2.59
CA THR A 240 33.08 -15.90 -3.75
C THR A 240 33.23 -14.41 -3.42
N GLY A 241 32.74 -13.98 -2.25
CA GLY A 241 32.92 -12.64 -1.70
C GLY A 241 31.69 -12.09 -0.97
N PRO A 242 31.75 -10.82 -0.51
CA PRO A 242 30.59 -10.14 0.05
C PRO A 242 29.46 -9.93 -0.98
N THR A 243 28.21 -10.13 -0.57
CA THR A 243 27.00 -9.90 -1.37
C THR A 243 25.84 -9.41 -0.49
N ALA A 244 24.77 -8.88 -1.09
CA ALA A 244 23.56 -8.48 -0.38
C ALA A 244 22.27 -8.99 -1.04
N ALA A 245 21.54 -9.88 -0.35
CA ALA A 245 20.31 -10.51 -0.90
C ALA A 245 19.11 -9.57 -1.03
N ALA A 246 19.04 -8.51 -0.22
CA ALA A 246 17.87 -7.63 -0.13
C ALA A 246 18.00 -6.33 -0.94
N CYS A 247 19.16 -6.07 -1.53
CA CYS A 247 19.45 -4.74 -2.05
C CYS A 247 18.96 -4.55 -3.48
N ARG A 248 17.65 -4.60 -3.74
CA ARG A 248 17.13 -3.75 -4.84
C ARG A 248 17.13 -2.31 -4.34
N SER A 249 18.30 -1.65 -4.34
CA SER A 249 18.37 -0.24 -3.99
C SER A 249 17.70 0.56 -5.10
N THR A 250 16.43 0.90 -4.94
CA THR A 250 15.83 1.98 -5.73
C THR A 250 16.39 3.28 -5.19
N SER A 251 17.60 3.67 -5.61
CA SER A 251 18.06 5.04 -5.39
C SER A 251 17.27 5.91 -6.35
N SER A 252 16.14 6.43 -5.89
CA SER A 252 15.35 7.30 -6.73
C SER A 252 15.92 8.71 -6.66
N GLU A 253 16.72 9.03 -7.67
CA GLU A 253 17.04 10.41 -8.03
C GLU A 253 15.78 11.04 -8.64
N TRP A 254 14.76 11.33 -7.81
CA TRP A 254 13.55 12.03 -8.23
C TRP A 254 13.85 13.53 -8.35
N ARG A 255 14.57 13.92 -9.41
CA ARG A 255 14.47 15.29 -9.89
C ARG A 255 13.07 15.46 -10.46
N SER A 256 12.40 16.51 -10.01
CA SER A 256 11.08 16.97 -10.43
C SER A 256 10.89 16.85 -11.95
N ARG A 257 10.31 15.73 -12.40
CA ARG A 257 9.64 15.68 -13.70
C ARG A 257 8.16 15.88 -13.41
N PRO A 258 7.51 16.95 -13.90
CA PRO A 258 6.07 16.96 -13.93
C PRO A 258 5.67 15.76 -14.79
N ILE A 259 4.93 14.83 -14.20
CA ILE A 259 4.21 13.82 -14.98
C ILE A 259 3.21 14.63 -15.79
N SER A 260 3.60 14.93 -17.04
CA SER A 260 2.70 15.34 -18.09
C SER A 260 1.71 14.20 -18.27
N MET A 261 0.60 14.24 -17.54
CA MET A 261 -0.61 13.52 -17.91
C MET A 261 -1.14 14.18 -19.18
N ARG A 262 -0.56 13.81 -20.33
CA ARG A 262 -1.32 13.83 -21.58
C ARG A 262 -2.15 12.55 -21.60
N PRO A 263 -3.49 12.61 -21.59
CA PRO A 263 -4.30 11.43 -21.79
C PRO A 263 -4.08 10.97 -23.23
N SER A 264 -3.40 9.84 -23.42
CA SER A 264 -3.30 9.19 -24.73
C SER A 264 -4.57 8.39 -25.00
N TRP A 265 -5.71 9.07 -25.09
CA TRP A 265 -6.90 8.50 -25.70
C TRP A 265 -6.81 8.77 -27.20
N LYS A 266 -6.25 7.81 -27.95
CA LYS A 266 -6.55 7.70 -29.38
C LYS A 266 -7.97 7.15 -29.47
N GLU A 267 -8.95 8.06 -29.47
CA GLU A 267 -10.27 7.78 -30.01
C GLU A 267 -10.11 7.31 -31.45
N ARG A 268 -10.28 6.00 -31.68
CA ARG A 268 -10.73 5.52 -32.98
C ARG A 268 -12.20 5.91 -33.10
N ARG A 269 -12.46 7.06 -33.72
CA ARG A 269 -13.81 7.42 -34.16
C ARG A 269 -14.21 6.47 -35.30
N PRO A 270 -15.35 5.76 -35.19
CA PRO A 270 -15.99 5.21 -36.38
C PRO A 270 -16.53 6.38 -37.21
N THR A 271 -16.13 6.43 -38.48
CA THR A 271 -16.69 7.29 -39.51
C THR A 271 -18.18 6.98 -39.68
N SER A 272 -19.04 7.93 -39.29
CA SER A 272 -20.43 8.00 -39.70
C SER A 272 -20.71 9.41 -40.21
N THR A 273 -20.72 9.47 -41.53
CA THR A 273 -21.53 10.29 -42.41
C THR A 273 -22.76 10.93 -41.76
N SER A 274 -22.82 12.27 -41.81
CA SER A 274 -23.96 13.07 -42.31
C SER A 274 -24.09 14.39 -41.56
N MET A 275 -23.65 15.48 -42.20
CA MET A 275 -24.16 16.83 -41.97
C MET A 275 -25.14 17.12 -43.09
N ILE A 276 -26.37 17.48 -42.73
CA ILE A 276 -27.27 18.30 -43.55
C ILE A 276 -27.72 19.46 -42.65
N PRO A 277 -27.59 20.72 -43.08
CA PRO A 277 -28.41 21.80 -42.57
C PRO A 277 -29.45 22.25 -43.61
N SER A 278 -30.68 22.43 -43.11
CA SER A 278 -31.69 23.45 -43.45
C SER A 278 -31.98 23.80 -44.91
N ASN A 279 -33.24 23.62 -45.35
CA ASN A 279 -34.11 24.76 -45.72
C ASN A 279 -35.57 24.39 -46.08
N THR A 280 -36.47 25.32 -45.69
CA THR A 280 -37.78 25.72 -46.28
C THR A 280 -39.00 24.77 -46.39
N ARG A 281 -40.11 25.26 -45.79
CA ARG A 281 -41.55 25.01 -46.04
C ARG A 281 -41.94 25.11 -47.54
N PRO A 282 -43.06 24.49 -48.02
CA PRO A 282 -44.44 24.89 -47.68
C PRO A 282 -45.49 23.74 -47.55
N SER A 283 -46.72 24.16 -47.23
CA SER A 283 -47.91 23.43 -46.74
C SER A 283 -48.72 22.64 -47.82
N PRO A 284 -49.99 22.22 -47.56
CA PRO A 284 -50.57 20.84 -47.57
C PRO A 284 -51.42 20.62 -48.85
N PRO A 285 -52.54 19.84 -48.94
CA PRO A 285 -53.18 18.81 -48.08
C PRO A 285 -53.59 17.52 -48.84
N SER A 286 -54.13 16.52 -48.13
CA SER A 286 -55.18 15.56 -48.57
C SER A 286 -55.31 14.48 -47.49
N SER A 287 -56.42 14.39 -46.74
CA SER A 287 -57.56 13.49 -47.02
C SER A 287 -57.11 12.04 -47.33
N ARG A 288 -57.67 10.96 -46.79
CA ARG A 288 -59.03 10.68 -46.32
C ARG A 288 -59.03 9.23 -45.78
N ALA A 289 -60.01 8.94 -44.91
CA ALA A 289 -60.75 7.68 -44.78
C ALA A 289 -59.96 6.39 -44.43
N ALA A 290 -60.33 5.75 -43.30
CA ALA A 290 -61.15 4.54 -43.25
C ALA A 290 -60.32 3.27 -43.60
N THR A 291 -60.39 2.12 -42.94
CA THR A 291 -61.43 1.47 -42.16
C THR A 291 -60.85 0.14 -41.69
N ASN A 292 -61.43 -0.41 -40.62
CA ASN A 292 -61.67 -1.85 -40.41
C ASN A 292 -60.54 -2.85 -40.14
N GLY A 293 -60.92 -3.81 -39.28
CA GLY A 293 -60.53 -5.22 -39.40
C GLY A 293 -59.62 -5.67 -38.27
N LYS A 294 -60.12 -6.05 -37.08
CA LYS A 294 -60.86 -7.30 -36.79
C LYS A 294 -60.08 -8.56 -37.19
N ARG A 295 -59.47 -9.24 -36.21
CA ARG A 295 -59.49 -10.70 -35.91
C ARG A 295 -58.27 -11.02 -35.03
N ARG A 296 -58.46 -11.64 -33.86
CA ARG A 296 -58.52 -13.10 -33.64
C ARG A 296 -57.29 -13.77 -34.26
N SER A 297 -56.48 -14.57 -33.58
CA SER A 297 -56.84 -15.59 -32.59
C SER A 297 -55.58 -16.40 -32.24
N ASN A 298 -55.62 -17.04 -31.07
CA ASN A 298 -55.00 -18.32 -30.72
C ASN A 298 -53.45 -18.37 -30.75
N GLY A 299 -52.75 -18.85 -29.72
CA GLY A 299 -53.08 -19.96 -28.83
C GLY A 299 -52.32 -21.20 -29.31
N CYS A 300 -51.28 -21.58 -28.58
CA CYS A 300 -50.74 -22.95 -28.38
C CYS A 300 -49.39 -22.79 -27.64
N THR A 301 -49.24 -23.11 -26.36
CA THR A 301 -49.09 -24.43 -25.71
C THR A 301 -48.01 -25.35 -26.28
N ARG A 302 -47.19 -25.83 -25.32
CA ARG A 302 -46.27 -26.98 -25.28
C ARG A 302 -44.86 -26.72 -25.84
N GLY A 303 -43.79 -27.13 -25.17
CA GLY A 303 -43.63 -28.02 -24.00
C GLY A 303 -42.64 -27.52 -22.98
#